data_AF-A0A7W4GIK7-F1
#
_entry.id   AF-A0A7W4GIK7-F1
#
_cell.length_a   1.000
_cell.length_b   1.000
_cell.length_c   1.000
_cell.angle_alpha   90.00
_cell.angle_beta   90.00
_cell.angle_gamma   90.00
#
_symmetry.space_group_name_H-M   'P 1'
#
loop_
_entity.id
_entity.type
_entity.pdbx_description
1 polymer ?
#
loop_
_entity_poly.entity_id
_entity_poly.type
_entity_poly.pdbx_seq_one_letter_code
_entity_poly.pdbx_strand_id
1 'polypeptide(L)'
;MQQIQVQLGDRSYPIYIGQNLMNDSELFARYLTNKKALIVSNDTIAPLYLQQIQQAMCACARIETVILPDGEKFKDLQHLDYIFTALLEHNFARDSVLVALGGGVVGDMTGFAAACYQRGIDFIQVPTTLLSQVDSSVGGKTAVNHPLGKNMIGAFYQPKSVIIDTLCLQTLPANEFAAGMAEVIKYGIIWDADFFQWLEANVDALKSLQTDALNYA
;
A
#
# COMPACT_ATOMS: atom_id res chain seq x y z
N MET A 1 13.37 11.52 3.89
CA MET A 1 12.21 10.74 4.37
C MET A 1 11.39 11.64 5.29
N GLN A 2 10.16 11.94 4.92
CA GLN A 2 9.16 12.54 5.80
C GLN A 2 8.40 11.43 6.53
N GLN A 3 7.83 11.77 7.69
CA GLN A 3 7.01 10.86 8.47
C GLN A 3 5.74 11.58 8.94
N ILE A 4 4.58 10.97 8.66
CA ILE A 4 3.28 11.42 9.15
C ILE A 4 2.77 10.38 10.14
N GLN A 5 2.38 10.81 11.33
CA GLN A 5 1.78 9.92 12.33
C GLN A 5 0.25 10.02 12.27
N VAL A 6 -0.41 8.94 11.87
CA VAL A 6 -1.88 8.86 11.89
C VAL A 6 -2.32 8.54 13.32
N GLN A 7 -3.02 9.48 13.97
CA GLN A 7 -3.39 9.40 15.39
C GLN A 7 -4.75 8.68 15.56
N LEU A 8 -4.72 7.41 15.96
CA LEU A 8 -5.89 6.55 16.15
C LEU A 8 -5.86 5.80 17.50
N GLY A 9 -5.21 6.37 18.52
CA GLY A 9 -4.99 5.73 19.82
C GLY A 9 -4.04 4.54 19.70
N ASP A 10 -4.42 3.39 20.26
CA ASP A 10 -3.61 2.15 20.21
C ASP A 10 -3.39 1.60 18.78
N ARG A 11 -4.14 2.11 17.81
CA ARG A 11 -4.04 1.74 16.39
C ARG A 11 -3.30 2.77 15.55
N SER A 12 -2.62 3.72 16.19
CA SER A 12 -1.84 4.74 15.49
C SER A 12 -0.70 4.09 14.70
N TYR A 13 -0.43 4.61 13.50
CA TYR A 13 0.64 4.09 12.65
C TYR A 13 1.36 5.22 11.89
N PRO A 14 2.64 5.02 11.57
CA PRO A 14 3.40 5.95 10.75
C PRO A 14 3.19 5.68 9.25
N ILE A 15 3.17 6.77 8.49
CA ILE A 15 3.36 6.80 7.04
C ILE A 15 4.74 7.38 6.78
N TYR A 16 5.61 6.62 6.13
CA TYR A 16 6.94 7.07 5.71
C TYR A 16 6.90 7.42 4.23
N ILE A 17 7.39 8.61 3.87
CA ILE A 17 7.36 9.12 2.50
C ILE A 17 8.78 9.54 2.10
N GLY A 18 9.25 9.07 0.96
CA GLY A 18 10.56 9.45 0.45
C GLY A 18 11.00 8.58 -0.70
N GLN A 19 12.30 8.65 -1.02
CA GLN A 19 12.90 7.85 -2.08
C GLN A 19 13.65 6.65 -1.51
N ASN A 20 13.68 5.57 -2.28
CA ASN A 20 14.48 4.38 -2.00
C ASN A 20 14.08 3.64 -0.71
N LEU A 21 12.87 3.88 -0.20
CA LEU A 21 12.36 3.26 1.01
C LEU A 21 12.08 1.76 0.83
N MET A 22 11.84 1.28 -0.40
CA MET A 22 11.71 -0.16 -0.67
C MET A 22 13.03 -0.93 -0.47
N ASN A 23 14.17 -0.24 -0.43
CA ASN A 23 15.49 -0.81 -0.12
C ASN A 23 15.90 -0.68 1.36
N ASP A 24 15.08 -0.03 2.20
CA ASP A 24 15.43 0.27 3.59
C ASP A 24 15.15 -0.94 4.50
N SER A 25 16.18 -1.78 4.67
CA SER A 25 16.10 -2.97 5.51
C SER A 25 15.86 -2.66 6.99
N GLU A 26 16.34 -1.52 7.48
CA GLU A 26 16.11 -1.09 8.86
C GLU A 26 14.66 -0.71 9.08
N LEU A 27 14.04 -0.03 8.11
CA LEU A 27 12.63 0.32 8.15
C LEU A 27 11.74 -0.93 8.20
N PHE A 28 12.01 -1.93 7.37
CA PHE A 28 11.28 -3.20 7.40
C PHE A 28 11.54 -3.99 8.70
N ALA A 29 12.78 -4.01 9.19
CA ALA A 29 13.12 -4.73 10.43
C ALA A 29 12.29 -4.27 11.64
N ARG A 30 11.93 -2.98 11.73
CA ARG A 30 11.07 -2.44 12.81
C ARG A 30 9.76 -3.20 13.00
N TYR A 31 9.23 -3.81 11.94
CA TYR A 31 7.94 -4.50 11.95
C TYR A 31 8.06 -6.02 11.75
N LEU A 32 9.16 -6.48 11.15
CA LEU A 32 9.29 -7.84 10.64
C LEU A 32 10.35 -8.70 11.33
N THR A 33 11.16 -8.17 12.25
CA THR A 33 12.23 -8.93 12.93
C THR A 33 11.74 -10.27 13.48
N ASN A 34 12.35 -11.35 13.00
CA ASN A 34 12.06 -12.74 13.36
C ASN A 34 10.64 -13.22 13.04
N LYS A 35 9.91 -12.51 12.17
CA LYS A 35 8.56 -12.88 11.74
C LYS A 35 8.58 -13.62 10.40
N LYS A 36 7.45 -14.28 10.10
CA LYS A 36 7.13 -14.74 8.74
C LYS A 36 6.30 -13.66 8.04
N ALA A 37 6.68 -13.31 6.82
CA ALA A 37 6.02 -12.29 6.02
C ALA A 37 5.50 -12.90 4.70
N LEU A 38 4.25 -12.60 4.35
CA LEU A 38 3.70 -12.91 3.03
C LEU A 38 3.59 -11.61 2.24
N ILE A 39 4.36 -11.48 1.17
CA ILE A 39 4.20 -10.37 0.23
C ILE A 39 3.07 -10.73 -0.72
N VAL A 40 2.04 -9.88 -0.78
CA VAL A 40 0.95 -9.97 -1.75
C VAL A 40 1.20 -8.90 -2.80
N SER A 41 1.26 -9.30 -4.07
CA SER A 41 1.37 -8.36 -5.19
C SER A 41 0.57 -8.87 -6.39
N ASN A 42 0.71 -8.23 -7.55
CA ASN A 42 0.09 -8.67 -8.79
C ASN A 42 1.14 -8.92 -9.90
N ASP A 43 0.71 -9.53 -11.00
CA ASP A 43 1.54 -9.88 -12.16
C ASP A 43 2.21 -8.67 -12.85
N THR A 44 1.69 -7.46 -12.65
CA THR A 44 2.24 -6.21 -13.21
C THR A 44 3.29 -5.56 -12.31
N ILE A 45 3.06 -5.54 -11.00
CA ILE A 45 3.92 -4.88 -10.00
C ILE A 45 5.07 -5.80 -9.56
N ALA A 46 4.84 -7.11 -9.51
CA ALA A 46 5.84 -8.04 -9.02
C ALA A 46 7.16 -8.02 -9.82
N PRO A 47 7.15 -8.03 -11.17
CA PRO A 47 8.39 -7.94 -11.95
C PRO A 47 9.19 -6.65 -11.73
N LEU A 48 8.54 -5.58 -11.25
CA LEU A 48 9.16 -4.27 -11.05
C LEU A 48 9.81 -4.14 -9.68
N TYR A 49 9.13 -4.58 -8.62
CA TYR A 49 9.49 -4.21 -7.24
C TYR A 49 9.64 -5.39 -6.26
N LEU A 50 9.19 -6.60 -6.63
CA LEU A 50 9.18 -7.72 -5.68
C LEU A 50 10.58 -8.14 -5.26
N GLN A 51 11.51 -8.24 -6.22
CA GLN A 51 12.88 -8.65 -5.90
C GLN A 51 13.56 -7.64 -4.97
N GLN A 52 13.33 -6.35 -5.21
CA GLN A 52 13.87 -5.25 -4.40
C GLN A 52 13.40 -5.36 -2.95
N ILE A 53 12.10 -5.49 -2.71
CA ILE A 53 11.56 -5.57 -1.35
C ILE A 53 11.96 -6.89 -0.65
N GLN A 54 12.05 -8.00 -1.39
CA GLN A 54 12.52 -9.28 -0.85
C GLN A 54 13.95 -9.16 -0.34
N GLN A 55 14.83 -8.48 -1.09
CA GLN A 55 16.21 -8.23 -0.67
C GLN A 55 16.29 -7.36 0.59
N ALA A 56 15.45 -6.33 0.70
CA ALA A 56 15.42 -5.48 1.90
C ALA A 56 14.97 -6.25 3.16
N MET A 57 14.09 -7.23 3.00
CA MET A 57 13.49 -7.98 4.11
C MET A 57 14.23 -9.28 4.47
N CYS A 58 15.05 -9.85 3.57
CA CYS A 58 15.56 -11.23 3.73
C CYS A 58 16.43 -11.45 4.97
N ALA A 59 17.09 -10.40 5.47
CA ALA A 59 17.90 -10.46 6.67
C ALA A 59 17.08 -10.46 7.97
N CYS A 60 15.85 -9.94 7.95
CA CYS A 60 15.03 -9.75 9.15
C CYS A 60 13.78 -10.65 9.22
N ALA A 61 13.35 -11.24 8.09
CA ALA A 61 12.13 -12.04 8.01
C ALA A 61 12.25 -13.26 7.10
N ARG A 62 11.42 -14.27 7.35
CA ARG A 62 11.18 -15.38 6.40
C ARG A 62 10.08 -14.94 5.44
N ILE A 63 10.35 -14.97 4.14
CA ILE A 63 9.48 -14.35 3.14
C ILE A 63 8.87 -15.43 2.25
N GLU A 64 7.56 -15.35 2.08
CA GLU A 64 6.81 -16.04 1.02
C GLU A 64 6.12 -14.98 0.16
N THR A 65 5.61 -15.37 -1.01
CA THR A 65 4.95 -14.45 -1.94
C THR A 65 3.73 -15.08 -2.56
N VAL A 66 2.68 -14.28 -2.76
CA VAL A 66 1.53 -14.65 -3.59
C VAL A 66 1.30 -13.56 -4.64
N ILE A 67 1.18 -13.98 -5.89
CA ILE A 67 0.99 -13.10 -7.05
C ILE A 67 -0.44 -13.26 -7.54
N LEU A 68 -1.21 -12.18 -7.45
CA LEU A 68 -2.58 -12.11 -7.95
C LEU A 68 -2.58 -11.64 -9.41
N PRO A 69 -3.62 -11.96 -10.21
CA PRO A 69 -3.78 -11.34 -11.51
C PRO A 69 -4.15 -9.85 -11.36
N ASP A 70 -3.63 -8.98 -12.23
CA ASP A 70 -3.89 -7.54 -12.13
C ASP A 70 -5.27 -7.10 -12.65
N GLY A 71 -5.90 -6.17 -11.92
CA GLY A 71 -7.14 -5.50 -12.29
C GLY A 71 -8.27 -5.58 -11.27
N GLU A 72 -9.12 -4.54 -11.25
CA GLU A 72 -10.27 -4.39 -10.33
C GLU A 72 -11.27 -5.57 -10.41
N LYS A 73 -11.36 -6.24 -11.57
CA LYS A 73 -12.25 -7.41 -11.75
C LYS A 73 -11.86 -8.62 -10.89
N PHE A 74 -10.61 -8.68 -10.45
CA PHE A 74 -10.10 -9.73 -9.57
C PHE A 74 -10.16 -9.33 -8.09
N LYS A 75 -10.67 -8.13 -7.80
CA LYS A 75 -10.91 -7.68 -6.43
C LYS A 75 -12.20 -8.31 -5.88
N ASP A 76 -12.20 -9.62 -5.71
CA ASP A 76 -13.36 -10.41 -5.29
C ASP A 76 -12.98 -11.44 -4.20
N LEU A 77 -13.97 -12.14 -3.65
CA LEU A 77 -13.74 -13.15 -2.62
C LEU A 77 -12.98 -14.38 -3.13
N GLN A 78 -13.09 -14.72 -4.42
CA GLN A 78 -12.43 -15.88 -5.00
C GLN A 78 -10.91 -15.68 -5.04
N HIS A 79 -10.45 -14.53 -5.50
CA HIS A 79 -9.03 -14.20 -5.57
C HIS A 79 -8.46 -13.82 -4.20
N LEU A 80 -9.29 -13.31 -3.28
CA LEU A 80 -8.91 -13.15 -1.87
C LEU A 80 -8.49 -14.50 -1.26
N ASP A 81 -9.17 -15.59 -1.62
CA ASP A 81 -8.88 -16.94 -1.11
C ASP A 81 -7.49 -17.46 -1.51
N TYR A 82 -6.88 -16.94 -2.58
CA TYR A 82 -5.49 -17.25 -2.93
C TYR A 82 -4.52 -16.77 -1.85
N ILE A 83 -4.81 -15.64 -1.19
CA ILE A 83 -4.02 -15.15 -0.07
C ILE A 83 -4.17 -16.10 1.13
N PHE A 84 -5.40 -16.52 1.45
CA PHE A 84 -5.64 -17.45 2.56
C PHE A 84 -5.01 -18.83 2.33
N THR A 85 -5.11 -19.34 1.10
CA THR A 85 -4.49 -20.60 0.69
C THR A 85 -2.97 -20.54 0.89
N ALA A 86 -2.30 -19.51 0.39
CA ALA A 86 -0.86 -19.32 0.59
C ALA A 86 -0.49 -19.22 2.08
N LEU A 87 -1.27 -18.50 2.88
CA LEU A 87 -1.03 -18.40 4.33
C LEU A 87 -1.14 -19.79 5.02
N LEU A 88 -2.12 -20.61 4.65
CA LEU A 88 -2.33 -21.93 5.24
C LEU A 88 -1.29 -22.95 4.78
N GLU A 89 -1.00 -23.03 3.48
CA GLU A 89 -0.02 -23.97 2.91
C GLU A 89 1.38 -23.74 3.49
N HIS A 90 1.73 -22.49 3.73
CA HIS A 90 3.01 -22.11 4.30
C HIS A 90 3.00 -22.00 5.84
N ASN A 91 1.94 -22.46 6.51
CA ASN A 91 1.82 -22.50 7.98
C ASN A 91 2.08 -21.15 8.67
N PHE A 92 1.49 -20.08 8.15
CA PHE A 92 1.51 -18.77 8.80
C PHE A 92 0.75 -18.80 10.15
N ALA A 93 1.20 -17.98 11.09
CA ALA A 93 0.64 -17.92 12.44
C ALA A 93 0.14 -16.49 12.74
N ARG A 94 -0.45 -16.28 13.92
CA ARG A 94 -1.04 -14.96 14.31
C ARG A 94 -0.02 -13.84 14.47
N ASP A 95 1.25 -14.19 14.68
CA ASP A 95 2.37 -13.26 14.79
C ASP A 95 2.99 -12.91 13.42
N SER A 96 2.49 -13.50 12.33
CA SER A 96 2.97 -13.20 10.98
C SER A 96 2.46 -11.86 10.45
N VAL A 97 3.05 -11.40 9.35
CA VAL A 97 2.75 -10.09 8.76
C VAL A 97 2.44 -10.24 7.27
N LEU A 98 1.38 -9.58 6.80
CA LEU A 98 1.12 -9.40 5.37
C LEU A 98 1.77 -8.10 4.87
N VAL A 99 2.38 -8.13 3.70
CA VAL A 99 2.94 -6.93 3.05
C VAL A 99 2.22 -6.72 1.73
N ALA A 100 1.44 -5.64 1.64
CA ALA A 100 0.68 -5.30 0.44
C ALA A 100 1.54 -4.45 -0.51
N LEU A 101 2.11 -5.06 -1.54
CA LEU A 101 2.93 -4.38 -2.56
C LEU A 101 2.10 -4.16 -3.82
N GLY A 102 1.57 -2.96 -4.02
CA GLY A 102 0.82 -2.61 -5.23
C GLY A 102 -0.08 -1.39 -5.09
N GLY A 103 -1.01 -1.23 -6.02
CA GLY A 103 -2.04 -0.18 -5.97
C GLY A 103 -3.16 -0.46 -4.97
N GLY A 104 -4.24 0.34 -5.05
CA GLY A 104 -5.38 0.24 -4.12
C GLY A 104 -6.09 -1.12 -4.12
N VAL A 105 -6.13 -1.83 -5.26
CA VAL A 105 -6.69 -3.19 -5.36
C VAL A 105 -5.95 -4.17 -4.45
N VAL A 106 -4.62 -4.25 -4.60
CA VAL A 106 -3.78 -5.12 -3.76
C VAL A 106 -3.86 -4.70 -2.31
N GLY A 107 -3.84 -3.38 -2.03
CA GLY A 107 -3.97 -2.83 -0.69
C GLY A 107 -5.25 -3.27 0.03
N ASP A 108 -6.40 -3.13 -0.64
CA ASP A 108 -7.70 -3.49 -0.10
C ASP A 108 -7.85 -4.99 0.13
N MET A 109 -7.46 -5.82 -0.85
CA MET A 109 -7.52 -7.28 -0.72
C MET A 109 -6.61 -7.79 0.40
N THR A 110 -5.36 -7.30 0.43
CA THR A 110 -4.38 -7.72 1.44
C THR A 110 -4.78 -7.26 2.83
N GLY A 111 -5.26 -6.02 2.96
CA GLY A 111 -5.76 -5.49 4.23
C GLY A 111 -6.98 -6.27 4.74
N PHE A 112 -7.90 -6.65 3.84
CA PHE A 112 -9.05 -7.44 4.22
C PHE A 112 -8.67 -8.88 4.59
N ALA A 113 -7.73 -9.48 3.85
CA ALA A 113 -7.16 -10.78 4.21
C ALA A 113 -6.47 -10.72 5.59
N ALA A 114 -5.72 -9.66 5.88
CA ALA A 114 -5.08 -9.46 7.18
C ALA A 114 -6.09 -9.32 8.32
N ALA A 115 -7.22 -8.65 8.09
CA ALA A 115 -8.30 -8.51 9.06
C ALA A 115 -8.98 -9.85 9.37
N CYS A 116 -9.09 -10.74 8.38
CA CYS A 116 -9.82 -12.00 8.49
C CYS A 116 -8.95 -13.17 8.97
N TYR A 117 -7.70 -13.27 8.49
CA TYR A 117 -6.86 -14.44 8.74
C TYR A 117 -6.59 -14.61 10.24
N GLN A 118 -6.98 -15.78 10.78
CA GLN A 118 -6.96 -16.06 12.21
C GLN A 118 -7.58 -14.95 13.10
N ARG A 119 -8.56 -14.22 12.55
CA ARG A 119 -9.27 -13.07 13.15
C ARG A 119 -8.43 -11.81 13.34
N GLY A 120 -7.36 -11.66 12.56
CA GLY A 120 -6.51 -10.47 12.57
C GLY A 120 -5.05 -10.84 12.74
N ILE A 121 -4.24 -10.46 11.75
CA ILE A 121 -2.78 -10.43 11.84
C ILE A 121 -2.25 -9.06 11.39
N ASP A 122 -0.98 -8.77 11.67
CA ASP A 122 -0.39 -7.50 11.29
C ASP A 122 -0.27 -7.37 9.77
N PHE A 123 -0.36 -6.15 9.24
CA PHE A 123 0.00 -5.89 7.85
C PHE A 123 0.66 -4.53 7.64
N ILE A 124 1.44 -4.43 6.56
CA ILE A 124 2.13 -3.22 6.12
C ILE A 124 1.66 -2.91 4.70
N GLN A 125 1.42 -1.63 4.40
CA GLN A 125 1.13 -1.18 3.04
C GLN A 125 2.39 -0.61 2.38
N VAL A 126 2.62 -1.00 1.13
CA VAL A 126 3.65 -0.44 0.25
C VAL A 126 2.95 0.02 -1.05
N PRO A 127 2.21 1.15 -1.01
CA PRO A 127 1.38 1.59 -2.12
C PRO A 127 2.21 2.11 -3.31
N THR A 128 1.91 1.60 -4.51
CA THR A 128 2.69 1.90 -5.72
C THR A 128 1.99 2.81 -6.73
N THR A 129 0.77 3.27 -6.44
CA THR A 129 0.07 4.27 -7.26
C THR A 129 -0.13 5.54 -6.46
N LEU A 130 -0.14 6.70 -7.13
CA LEU A 130 -0.38 7.97 -6.44
C LEU A 130 -1.72 7.95 -5.71
N LEU A 131 -2.77 7.40 -6.33
CA LEU A 131 -4.08 7.27 -5.72
C LEU A 131 -4.05 6.47 -4.41
N SER A 132 -3.34 5.33 -4.37
CA SER A 132 -3.27 4.54 -3.13
C SER A 132 -2.36 5.18 -2.07
N GLN A 133 -1.39 5.99 -2.49
CA GLN A 133 -0.52 6.76 -1.59
C GLN A 133 -1.29 7.85 -0.84
N VAL A 134 -2.24 8.54 -1.50
CA VAL A 134 -2.96 9.70 -0.94
C VAL A 134 -4.37 9.41 -0.43
N ASP A 135 -4.95 8.25 -0.78
CA ASP A 135 -6.30 7.86 -0.35
C ASP A 135 -6.29 6.56 0.48
N SER A 136 -5.67 5.49 -0.03
CA SER A 136 -5.69 4.18 0.67
C SER A 136 -4.80 4.11 1.91
N SER A 137 -3.85 5.05 2.07
CA SER A 137 -2.92 5.12 3.20
C SER A 137 -3.56 5.58 4.51
N VAL A 138 -4.78 6.16 4.45
CA VAL A 138 -5.52 6.68 5.61
C VAL A 138 -6.96 6.18 5.62
N GLY A 139 -7.46 5.80 6.80
CA GLY A 139 -8.86 5.43 7.03
C GLY A 139 -9.11 3.95 7.27
N GLY A 140 -8.17 3.08 6.87
CA GLY A 140 -8.20 1.63 7.15
C GLY A 140 -9.39 0.89 6.55
N LYS A 141 -10.03 1.45 5.51
CA LYS A 141 -11.04 0.70 4.75
C LYS A 141 -10.32 -0.36 3.94
N THR A 142 -10.82 -1.58 4.01
CA THR A 142 -10.34 -2.73 3.24
C THR A 142 -11.56 -3.47 2.72
N ALA A 143 -11.55 -3.91 1.46
CA ALA A 143 -12.73 -4.52 0.88
C ALA A 143 -12.45 -5.38 -0.36
N VAL A 144 -13.43 -6.20 -0.70
CA VAL A 144 -13.58 -6.83 -2.01
C VAL A 144 -14.97 -6.52 -2.58
N ASN A 145 -15.09 -6.70 -3.89
CA ASN A 145 -16.32 -6.50 -4.63
C ASN A 145 -17.19 -7.76 -4.59
N HIS A 146 -18.48 -7.54 -4.67
CA HIS A 146 -19.49 -8.55 -4.99
C HIS A 146 -20.07 -8.22 -6.37
N PRO A 147 -20.57 -9.18 -7.17
CA PRO A 147 -21.21 -8.89 -8.46
C PRO A 147 -22.34 -7.86 -8.40
N LEU A 148 -22.96 -7.68 -7.23
CA LEU A 148 -24.04 -6.72 -6.98
C LEU A 148 -23.60 -5.39 -6.37
N GLY A 149 -22.31 -5.21 -6.05
CA GLY A 149 -21.86 -3.98 -5.41
C GLY A 149 -20.36 -3.92 -5.17
N LYS A 150 -19.80 -2.73 -5.44
CA LYS A 150 -18.38 -2.42 -5.22
C LYS A 150 -18.10 -2.20 -3.73
N ASN A 151 -17.02 -2.77 -3.22
CA ASN A 151 -16.54 -2.62 -1.85
C ASN A 151 -17.57 -2.96 -0.75
N MET A 152 -18.54 -3.84 -1.04
CA MET A 152 -19.63 -4.16 -0.10
C MET A 152 -19.23 -5.18 0.98
N ILE A 153 -18.10 -5.88 0.81
CA ILE A 153 -17.62 -6.91 1.71
C ILE A 153 -16.21 -6.50 2.16
N GLY A 154 -16.04 -6.19 3.44
CA GLY A 154 -14.80 -5.60 3.92
C GLY A 154 -14.73 -5.44 5.43
N ALA A 155 -13.64 -4.81 5.88
CA ALA A 155 -13.40 -4.49 7.28
C ALA A 155 -12.69 -3.14 7.44
N PHE A 156 -12.86 -2.52 8.60
CA PHE A 156 -11.99 -1.43 9.04
C PHE A 156 -10.78 -2.03 9.77
N TYR A 157 -9.61 -1.98 9.13
CA TYR A 157 -8.39 -2.60 9.64
C TYR A 157 -7.17 -1.73 9.33
N GLN A 158 -6.45 -1.32 10.37
CA GLN A 158 -5.35 -0.35 10.26
C GLN A 158 -4.02 -1.07 10.04
N PRO A 159 -3.15 -0.58 9.13
CA PRO A 159 -1.81 -1.13 8.96
C PRO A 159 -0.93 -0.82 10.17
N LYS A 160 0.16 -1.57 10.32
CA LYS A 160 1.24 -1.23 11.27
C LYS A 160 2.13 -0.11 10.78
N SER A 161 2.24 0.04 9.47
CA SER A 161 2.90 1.16 8.80
C SER A 161 2.52 1.23 7.33
N VAL A 162 2.71 2.41 6.74
CA VAL A 162 2.66 2.63 5.30
C VAL A 162 4.03 3.11 4.84
N ILE A 163 4.56 2.51 3.77
CA ILE A 163 5.89 2.83 3.23
C ILE A 163 5.72 3.30 1.78
N ILE A 164 5.89 4.60 1.56
CA ILE A 164 5.71 5.27 0.27
C ILE A 164 7.07 5.59 -0.32
N ASP A 165 7.50 4.77 -1.28
CA ASP A 165 8.67 5.07 -2.12
C ASP A 165 8.25 5.82 -3.37
N THR A 166 8.51 7.13 -3.43
CA THR A 166 8.07 8.00 -4.53
C THR A 166 8.74 7.65 -5.87
N LEU A 167 9.84 6.88 -5.87
CA LEU A 167 10.46 6.41 -7.10
C LEU A 167 9.58 5.43 -7.88
N CYS A 168 8.65 4.72 -7.21
CA CYS A 168 7.77 3.78 -7.90
C CYS A 168 6.82 4.46 -8.89
N LEU A 169 6.59 5.77 -8.73
CA LEU A 169 5.75 6.57 -9.63
C LEU A 169 6.39 6.76 -11.02
N GLN A 170 7.70 6.52 -11.16
CA GLN A 170 8.40 6.62 -12.45
C GLN A 170 7.94 5.56 -13.46
N THR A 171 7.45 4.41 -12.98
CA THR A 171 6.90 3.36 -13.86
C THR A 171 5.37 3.42 -13.95
N LEU A 172 4.73 4.36 -13.24
CA LEU A 172 3.27 4.45 -13.21
C LEU A 172 2.79 5.06 -14.54
N PRO A 173 1.80 4.45 -15.22
CA PRO A 173 1.23 5.04 -16.42
C PRO A 173 0.72 6.46 -16.18
N ALA A 174 0.95 7.36 -17.15
CA ALA A 174 0.63 8.78 -16.98
C ALA A 174 -0.86 9.04 -16.67
N ASN A 175 -1.77 8.20 -17.19
CA ASN A 175 -3.20 8.25 -16.89
C ASN A 175 -3.51 7.85 -15.44
N GLU A 176 -2.80 6.86 -14.88
CA GLU A 176 -2.95 6.46 -13.48
C GLU A 176 -2.39 7.53 -12.52
N PHE A 177 -1.28 8.17 -12.89
CA PHE A 177 -0.77 9.33 -12.16
C PHE A 177 -1.78 10.48 -12.17
N ALA A 178 -2.33 10.82 -13.35
CA ALA A 178 -3.35 11.85 -13.48
C ALA A 178 -4.62 11.54 -12.67
N ALA A 179 -5.03 10.27 -12.62
CA ALA A 179 -6.15 9.83 -11.77
C ALA A 179 -5.86 10.06 -10.28
N GLY A 180 -4.65 9.75 -9.81
CA GLY A 180 -4.24 10.07 -8.44
C GLY A 180 -4.20 11.57 -8.16
N MET A 181 -3.71 12.38 -9.10
CA MET A 181 -3.69 13.85 -8.95
C MET A 181 -5.08 14.46 -8.80
N ALA A 182 -6.13 13.83 -9.34
CA ALA A 182 -7.51 14.30 -9.10
C ALA A 182 -7.86 14.26 -7.60
N GLU A 183 -7.41 13.23 -6.88
CA GLU A 183 -7.60 13.11 -5.42
C GLU A 183 -6.73 14.09 -4.64
N VAL A 184 -5.51 14.36 -5.09
CA VAL A 184 -4.64 15.41 -4.52
C VAL A 184 -5.30 16.79 -4.64
N ILE A 185 -5.77 17.14 -5.84
CA ILE A 185 -6.46 18.40 -6.11
C ILE A 185 -7.74 18.52 -5.29
N LYS A 186 -8.49 17.42 -5.11
CA LYS A 186 -9.69 17.38 -4.27
C LYS A 186 -9.41 17.91 -2.87
N TYR A 187 -8.31 17.52 -2.23
CA TYR A 187 -7.96 18.01 -0.88
C TYR A 187 -7.73 19.52 -0.85
N GLY A 188 -7.07 20.08 -1.86
CA GLY A 188 -6.92 21.54 -1.98
C GLY A 188 -8.27 22.26 -2.08
N ILE A 189 -9.19 21.73 -2.88
CA ILE A 189 -10.51 22.34 -3.08
C ILE A 189 -11.37 22.27 -1.81
N ILE A 190 -11.42 21.12 -1.14
CA ILE A 190 -12.38 20.87 -0.07
C ILE A 190 -11.87 21.25 1.32
N TRP A 191 -10.55 21.40 1.51
CA TRP A 191 -9.94 21.52 2.83
C TRP A 191 -8.91 22.64 2.95
N ASP A 192 -8.04 22.82 1.97
CA ASP A 192 -6.88 23.71 2.09
C ASP A 192 -6.62 24.57 0.83
N ALA A 193 -7.06 25.83 0.91
CA ALA A 193 -6.93 26.78 -0.20
C ALA A 193 -5.46 27.16 -0.51
N ASP A 194 -4.58 27.18 0.50
CA ASP A 194 -3.16 27.48 0.29
C ASP A 194 -2.48 26.29 -0.40
N PHE A 195 -2.85 25.06 -0.05
CA PHE A 195 -2.43 23.87 -0.76
C PHE A 195 -2.91 23.87 -2.21
N PHE A 196 -4.16 24.27 -2.48
CA PHE A 196 -4.66 24.40 -3.85
C PHE A 196 -3.83 25.39 -4.69
N GLN A 197 -3.52 26.56 -4.14
CA GLN A 197 -2.66 27.56 -4.80
C GLN A 197 -1.24 27.01 -5.03
N TRP A 198 -0.70 26.25 -4.07
CA TRP A 198 0.58 25.60 -4.23
C TRP A 198 0.55 24.58 -5.39
N LEU A 199 -0.52 23.80 -5.54
CA LEU A 199 -0.68 22.87 -6.67
C LEU A 199 -0.68 23.60 -8.01
N GLU A 200 -1.37 24.74 -8.12
CA GLU A 200 -1.39 25.57 -9.33
C GLU A 200 0.02 26.09 -9.69
N ALA A 201 0.81 26.47 -8.68
CA ALA A 201 2.17 26.95 -8.89
C ALA A 201 3.20 25.84 -9.22
N ASN A 202 2.88 24.56 -8.95
CA ASN A 202 3.83 23.44 -9.05
C ASN A 202 3.43 22.36 -10.07
N VAL A 203 2.50 22.65 -10.99
CA VAL A 203 2.00 21.69 -11.99
C VAL A 203 3.13 21.02 -12.78
N ASP A 204 4.10 21.79 -13.28
CA ASP A 204 5.18 21.25 -14.10
C ASP A 204 6.16 20.40 -13.28
N ALA A 205 6.42 20.79 -12.03
CA ALA A 205 7.24 20.02 -11.10
C ALA A 205 6.60 18.66 -10.77
N LEU A 206 5.28 18.64 -10.54
CA LEU A 206 4.52 17.40 -10.29
C LEU A 206 4.47 16.50 -11.51
N LYS A 207 4.18 17.05 -12.70
CA LYS A 207 4.16 16.29 -13.96
C LYS A 207 5.53 15.71 -14.35
N SER A 208 6.61 16.38 -13.96
CA SER A 208 7.99 15.90 -14.16
C SER A 208 8.50 15.02 -13.01
N LEU A 209 7.62 14.64 -12.07
CA LEU A 209 7.94 13.78 -10.93
C LEU A 209 9.10 14.31 -10.08
N GLN A 210 9.20 15.64 -9.92
CA GLN A 210 10.22 16.24 -9.06
C GLN A 210 9.99 15.82 -7.61
N THR A 211 11.06 15.35 -6.97
CA THR A 211 11.03 14.73 -5.64
C THR A 211 10.43 15.62 -4.57
N ASP A 212 10.84 16.89 -4.52
CA ASP A 212 10.37 17.81 -3.49
C ASP A 212 8.88 18.14 -3.67
N ALA A 213 8.41 18.25 -4.92
CA ALA A 213 7.00 18.45 -5.21
C ALA A 213 6.16 17.21 -4.84
N LEU A 214 6.64 16.00 -5.19
CA LEU A 214 5.95 14.75 -4.85
C LEU A 214 5.91 14.45 -3.35
N ASN A 215 6.94 14.85 -2.60
CA ASN A 215 6.93 14.66 -1.14
C ASN A 215 6.03 15.68 -0.43
N TYR A 216 5.81 16.85 -1.02
CA TYR A 216 4.95 17.88 -0.45
C TYR A 216 3.46 17.62 -0.76
N ALA A 217 3.17 17.18 -1.98
CA ALA A 217 1.82 16.88 -2.45
C ALA A 217 1.23 15.62 -1.78
#